data_AF-B4WV70-F1
#
_entry.id   AF-B4WV70-F1
#
_cell.length_a   1.000
_cell.length_b   1.000
_cell.length_c   1.000
_cell.angle_alpha   90.00
_cell.angle_beta   90.00
_cell.angle_gamma   90.00
#
_symmetry.space_group_name_H-M   'P 1'
#
loop_
_entity.id
_entity.type
_entity.pdbx_description
1 polymer ?
#
loop_
_entity_poly.entity_id
_entity_poly.type
_entity_poly.pdbx_seq_one_letter_code
_entity_poly.pdbx_strand_id
1 'polypeptide(L)'
;MQSTYYILKDKQVVPCQDIEVWQRFMNSTERIVGSETAGKFGVHTAFVGVNLGSEFMPKFFRTTISGDDGQNDPWLAETWDEAAAKHRALIRSSISLTELDERMAAGEVSGARVVDYSILPDDELRFVLVSEAAAIKLVPDSLENWTREGRVITFHPRRNKKTVTEVTDGDL
;
A
#
# COMPACT_ATOMS: atom_id res chain seq x y z
N MET A 1 -32.06 -11.42 11.28
CA MET A 1 -31.38 -10.11 11.24
C MET A 1 -31.44 -9.60 9.81
N GLN A 2 -32.04 -8.43 9.58
CA GLN A 2 -31.83 -7.75 8.30
C GLN A 2 -30.37 -7.28 8.24
N SER A 3 -29.69 -7.51 7.12
CA SER A 3 -28.35 -6.98 6.92
C SER A 3 -28.46 -5.49 6.64
N THR A 4 -27.76 -4.66 7.41
CA THR A 4 -27.69 -3.21 7.15
C THR A 4 -26.79 -2.96 5.95
N TYR A 5 -27.33 -2.31 4.92
CA TYR A 5 -26.59 -1.90 3.73
C TYR A 5 -26.08 -0.47 3.85
N TYR A 6 -25.02 -0.18 3.11
CA TYR A 6 -24.38 1.13 3.08
C TYR A 6 -24.06 1.54 1.65
N ILE A 7 -24.06 2.84 1.39
CA ILE A 7 -23.60 3.46 0.14
C ILE A 7 -22.61 4.59 0.45
N LEU A 8 -22.02 5.20 -0.57
CA LEU A 8 -21.23 6.40 -0.43
C LEU A 8 -22.01 7.64 -0.88
N LYS A 9 -21.88 8.72 -0.11
CA LYS A 9 -22.25 10.08 -0.53
C LYS A 9 -21.05 10.97 -0.28
N ASP A 10 -20.51 11.58 -1.34
CA ASP A 10 -19.29 12.40 -1.25
C ASP A 10 -18.14 11.68 -0.52
N LYS A 11 -17.95 10.39 -0.84
CA LYS A 11 -16.97 9.48 -0.22
C LYS A 11 -17.20 9.15 1.27
N GLN A 12 -18.30 9.60 1.86
CA GLN A 12 -18.72 9.23 3.22
C GLN A 12 -19.67 8.04 3.21
N VAL A 13 -19.46 7.10 4.12
CA VAL A 13 -20.31 5.92 4.28
C VAL A 13 -21.62 6.32 4.95
N VAL A 14 -22.76 6.00 4.31
CA VAL A 14 -24.09 6.27 4.87
C VAL A 14 -24.97 5.01 4.81
N PRO A 15 -25.82 4.76 5.83
CA PRO A 15 -26.77 3.66 5.79
C PRO A 15 -27.77 3.81 4.64
N CYS A 16 -28.15 2.69 4.02
CA CYS A 16 -29.14 2.62 2.95
C CYS A 16 -30.18 1.55 3.28
N GLN A 17 -31.45 1.94 3.38
CA GLN A 17 -32.57 1.02 3.64
C GLN A 17 -33.25 0.56 2.35
N ASP A 18 -33.03 1.26 1.24
CA ASP A 18 -33.57 0.92 -0.07
C ASP A 18 -32.60 -0.03 -0.80
N ILE A 19 -33.06 -1.26 -1.05
CA ILE A 19 -32.26 -2.31 -1.68
C ILE A 19 -31.98 -2.03 -3.17
N GLU A 20 -32.91 -1.38 -3.88
CA GLU A 20 -32.74 -1.09 -5.30
C GLU A 20 -31.71 0.03 -5.49
N VAL A 21 -31.75 1.04 -4.62
CA VAL A 21 -30.73 2.09 -4.56
C VAL A 21 -29.37 1.50 -4.24
N TRP A 22 -29.29 0.62 -3.24
CA TRP A 22 -28.04 -0.06 -2.88
C TRP A 22 -27.50 -0.91 -4.03
N GLN A 23 -28.33 -1.74 -4.67
CA GLN A 23 -27.92 -2.57 -5.82
C GLN A 23 -27.41 -1.72 -6.98
N ARG A 24 -28.10 -0.63 -7.31
CA ARG A 24 -27.67 0.31 -8.35
C ARG A 24 -26.33 0.94 -8.02
N PHE A 25 -26.14 1.35 -6.77
CA PHE A 25 -24.89 1.91 -6.29
C PHE A 25 -23.75 0.88 -6.34
N MET A 26 -23.99 -0.36 -5.91
CA MET A 26 -22.96 -1.42 -5.94
C MET A 26 -22.54 -1.84 -7.34
N ASN A 27 -23.35 -1.54 -8.36
CA ASN A 27 -23.00 -1.73 -9.77
C ASN A 27 -22.34 -0.50 -10.40
N SER A 28 -22.22 0.62 -9.69
CA SER A 28 -21.59 1.84 -10.19
C SER A 28 -20.07 1.81 -10.00
N THR A 29 -19.38 2.71 -10.71
CA THR A 29 -17.94 2.95 -10.51
C THR A 29 -17.65 3.82 -9.29
N GLU A 30 -18.65 4.47 -8.69
CA GLU A 30 -18.48 5.38 -7.54
C GLU A 30 -18.00 4.65 -6.29
N ARG A 31 -18.19 3.33 -6.21
CA ARG A 31 -17.65 2.49 -5.12
C ARG A 31 -16.16 2.21 -5.26
N ILE A 32 -15.55 2.48 -6.40
CA ILE A 32 -14.14 2.16 -6.66
C ILE A 32 -13.28 3.30 -6.13
N VAL A 33 -12.41 2.99 -5.18
CA VAL A 33 -11.43 3.95 -4.64
C VAL A 33 -10.23 4.05 -5.57
N GLY A 34 -9.77 2.92 -6.09
CA GLY A 34 -8.66 2.83 -7.03
C GLY A 34 -8.52 1.43 -7.62
N SER A 35 -8.02 1.35 -8.84
CA SER A 35 -7.73 0.08 -9.50
C SER A 35 -6.59 0.30 -10.49
N GLU A 36 -5.40 -0.18 -10.16
CA GLU A 36 -4.17 0.14 -10.88
C GLU A 36 -3.27 -1.10 -10.97
N THR A 37 -2.44 -1.17 -12.01
CA THR A 37 -1.41 -2.21 -12.17
C THR A 37 -0.02 -1.59 -12.05
N ALA A 38 0.86 -2.25 -11.30
CA ALA A 38 2.23 -1.84 -11.05
C ALA A 38 3.14 -3.04 -11.27
N GLY A 39 3.77 -3.09 -12.45
CA GLY A 39 4.52 -4.24 -12.92
C GLY A 39 3.64 -5.49 -13.04
N LYS A 40 4.03 -6.56 -12.35
CA LYS A 40 3.25 -7.81 -12.31
C LYS A 40 2.08 -7.79 -11.33
N PHE A 41 1.96 -6.75 -10.50
CA PHE A 41 0.94 -6.68 -9.46
C PHE A 41 -0.26 -5.83 -9.87
N GLY A 42 -1.46 -6.25 -9.47
CA GLY A 42 -2.68 -5.44 -9.57
C GLY A 42 -3.18 -5.07 -8.18
N VAL A 43 -3.42 -3.79 -7.92
CA VAL A 43 -4.01 -3.32 -6.65
C VAL A 43 -5.43 -2.84 -6.94
N HIS A 44 -6.39 -3.40 -6.21
CA HIS A 44 -7.80 -3.03 -6.33
C HIS A 44 -8.35 -2.65 -4.96
N THR A 45 -8.88 -1.43 -4.84
CA THR A 45 -9.51 -0.93 -3.62
C THR A 45 -10.93 -0.47 -3.92
N ALA A 46 -11.89 -1.02 -3.20
CA ALA A 46 -13.30 -0.69 -3.38
C ALA A 46 -14.06 -0.71 -2.05
N PHE A 47 -15.13 0.08 -2.02
CA PHE A 47 -16.19 -0.02 -1.02
C PHE A 47 -17.03 -1.28 -1.26
N VAL A 48 -17.39 -1.98 -0.18
CA VAL A 48 -18.02 -3.31 -0.22
C VAL A 48 -19.53 -3.31 0.06
N GLY A 49 -20.10 -2.19 0.47
CA GLY A 49 -21.56 -2.05 0.67
C GLY A 49 -22.13 -2.62 1.98
N VAL A 50 -21.28 -3.25 2.79
CA VAL A 50 -21.63 -3.87 4.08
C VAL A 50 -20.50 -3.65 5.09
N ASN A 51 -20.81 -3.75 6.39
CA ASN A 51 -19.79 -3.73 7.43
C ASN A 51 -19.15 -5.12 7.56
N LEU A 52 -17.86 -5.24 7.23
CA LEU A 52 -17.05 -6.45 7.40
C LEU A 52 -16.35 -6.52 8.78
N GLY A 53 -16.45 -5.46 9.58
CA GLY A 53 -15.87 -5.35 10.92
C GLY A 53 -16.90 -5.61 12.02
N SER A 54 -16.70 -4.98 13.17
CA SER A 54 -17.67 -4.97 14.27
C SER A 54 -18.49 -3.68 14.26
N GLU A 55 -19.50 -3.60 15.12
CA GLU A 55 -20.28 -2.37 15.31
C GLU A 55 -19.42 -1.20 15.81
N PHE A 56 -18.43 -1.48 16.67
CA PHE A 56 -17.54 -0.48 17.26
C PHE A 56 -16.28 -0.21 16.43
N MET A 57 -15.98 -1.07 15.46
CA MET A 57 -14.82 -0.93 14.59
C MET A 57 -15.24 -1.37 13.17
N PRO A 58 -16.03 -0.52 12.49
CA PRO A 58 -16.59 -0.89 11.22
C PRO A 58 -15.53 -0.91 10.12
N LYS A 59 -15.73 -1.78 9.13
CA LYS A 59 -14.85 -1.92 7.96
C LYS A 59 -15.69 -1.98 6.69
N PHE A 60 -15.53 -0.99 5.84
CA PHE A 60 -16.37 -0.79 4.65
C PHE A 60 -15.59 -0.84 3.34
N PHE A 61 -14.26 -0.76 3.43
CA PHE A 61 -13.38 -0.74 2.27
C PHE A 61 -12.48 -1.96 2.29
N ARG A 62 -12.26 -2.52 1.11
CA ARG A 62 -11.39 -3.67 0.92
C ARG A 62 -10.34 -3.35 -0.13
N THR A 63 -9.08 -3.58 0.21
CA THR A 63 -7.96 -3.54 -0.72
C THR A 63 -7.40 -4.94 -0.92
N THR A 64 -7.27 -5.35 -2.18
CA THR A 64 -6.69 -6.63 -2.59
C THR A 64 -5.53 -6.38 -3.54
N ILE A 65 -4.51 -7.22 -3.44
CA ILE A 65 -3.38 -7.24 -4.37
C ILE A 65 -3.32 -8.61 -5.07
N SER A 66 -3.23 -8.59 -6.39
CA SER A 66 -3.05 -9.77 -7.25
C SER A 66 -1.65 -9.73 -7.90
N GLY A 67 -1.17 -10.87 -8.41
CA GLY A 67 0.14 -10.97 -9.07
C GLY A 67 1.29 -11.51 -8.20
N ASP A 68 0.96 -11.98 -6.99
CA ASP A 68 1.85 -12.79 -6.15
C ASP A 68 1.20 -14.16 -5.91
N ASP A 69 2.02 -15.19 -5.71
CA ASP A 69 1.57 -16.55 -5.36
C ASP A 69 1.12 -16.64 -3.88
N GLY A 70 1.28 -15.55 -3.13
CA GLY A 70 0.88 -15.42 -1.74
C GLY A 70 -0.63 -15.35 -1.54
N GLN A 71 -1.12 -16.02 -0.47
CA GLN A 71 -2.44 -15.72 0.10
C GLN A 71 -2.42 -14.28 0.60
N ASN A 72 -2.96 -13.36 -0.21
CA ASN A 72 -3.07 -11.97 0.19
C ASN A 72 -4.39 -11.76 0.91
N ASP A 73 -4.34 -11.85 2.24
CA ASP A 73 -5.44 -11.42 3.08
C ASP A 73 -5.82 -9.97 2.71
N PRO A 74 -7.10 -9.71 2.44
CA PRO A 74 -7.53 -8.37 2.07
C PRO A 74 -7.29 -7.40 3.21
N TRP A 75 -6.75 -6.23 2.90
CA TRP A 75 -6.67 -5.15 3.88
C TRP A 75 -7.99 -4.40 3.96
N LEU A 76 -8.46 -4.15 5.18
CA LEU A 76 -9.75 -3.52 5.44
C LEU A 76 -9.61 -2.13 6.06
N ALA A 77 -10.38 -1.17 5.56
CA ALA A 77 -10.43 0.22 6.05
C ALA A 77 -11.83 0.60 6.53
N GLU A 78 -11.88 1.55 7.46
CA GLU A 78 -13.12 2.16 7.91
C GLU A 78 -13.55 3.29 6.97
N THR A 79 -12.59 4.12 6.55
CA THR A 79 -12.85 5.35 5.80
C THR A 79 -12.29 5.30 4.38
N TRP A 80 -12.83 6.15 3.50
CA TRP A 80 -12.34 6.30 2.13
C TRP A 80 -10.87 6.73 2.11
N ASP A 81 -10.49 7.69 2.97
CA ASP A 81 -9.14 8.25 2.97
C ASP A 81 -8.09 7.23 3.42
N GLU A 82 -8.42 6.41 4.43
CA GLU A 82 -7.59 5.26 4.82
C GLU A 82 -7.42 4.27 3.66
N ALA A 83 -8.52 3.93 2.98
CA ALA A 83 -8.51 3.04 1.82
C ALA A 83 -7.66 3.60 0.67
N ALA A 84 -7.80 4.89 0.37
CA ALA A 84 -7.04 5.57 -0.66
C ALA A 84 -5.54 5.68 -0.31
N ALA A 85 -5.21 5.92 0.96
CA ALA A 85 -3.83 5.92 1.44
C ALA A 85 -3.19 4.53 1.27
N LYS A 86 -3.89 3.48 1.72
CA LYS A 86 -3.39 2.11 1.56
C LYS A 86 -3.23 1.72 0.09
N HIS A 87 -4.18 2.11 -0.77
CA HIS A 87 -4.08 1.88 -2.21
C HIS A 87 -2.78 2.44 -2.79
N ARG A 88 -2.50 3.73 -2.52
CA ARG A 88 -1.27 4.38 -2.97
C ARG A 88 0.00 3.74 -2.41
N ALA A 89 -0.02 3.32 -1.14
CA ALA A 89 1.12 2.65 -0.52
C ALA A 89 1.42 1.29 -1.19
N LEU A 90 0.38 0.49 -1.46
CA LEU A 90 0.52 -0.78 -2.16
C LEU A 90 1.02 -0.60 -3.59
N ILE A 91 0.52 0.40 -4.33
CA ILE A 91 1.04 0.68 -5.67
C ILE A 91 2.53 1.02 -5.66
N ARG A 92 2.99 1.88 -4.74
CA ARG A 92 4.42 2.16 -4.59
C ARG A 92 5.23 0.92 -4.23
N SER A 93 4.66 0.05 -3.40
CA SER A 93 5.28 -1.22 -3.02
C SER A 93 5.45 -2.14 -4.21
N SER A 94 4.41 -2.27 -5.02
CA SER A 94 4.40 -3.07 -6.22
C SER A 94 5.40 -2.57 -7.27
N ILE A 95 5.54 -1.26 -7.44
CA ILE A 95 6.58 -0.66 -8.30
C ILE A 95 7.97 -1.05 -7.78
N SER A 96 8.24 -0.80 -6.50
CA SER A 96 9.54 -1.08 -5.87
C SER A 96 9.93 -2.57 -5.96
N LEU A 97 8.96 -3.47 -5.77
CA LEU A 97 9.16 -4.91 -5.91
C LEU A 97 9.43 -5.31 -7.36
N THR A 98 8.76 -4.68 -8.32
CA THR A 98 8.99 -4.94 -9.75
C THR A 98 10.40 -4.50 -10.16
N GLU A 99 10.82 -3.30 -9.78
CA GLU A 99 12.18 -2.79 -10.02
C GLU A 99 13.24 -3.70 -9.38
N LEU A 100 12.97 -4.19 -8.17
CA LEU A 100 13.85 -5.14 -7.49
C LEU A 100 13.96 -6.46 -8.27
N ASP A 101 12.83 -7.02 -8.72
CA ASP A 101 12.81 -8.24 -9.54
C ASP A 101 13.60 -8.07 -10.84
N GLU A 102 13.47 -6.93 -11.51
CA GLU A 102 14.22 -6.61 -12.74
C GLU A 102 15.74 -6.54 -12.48
N ARG A 103 16.17 -5.89 -11.40
CA ARG A 103 17.58 -5.83 -11.00
C ARG A 103 18.15 -7.19 -10.63
N MET A 104 17.35 -8.05 -9.99
CA MET A 104 17.73 -9.44 -9.73
C MET A 104 17.87 -10.24 -11.04
N ALA A 105 16.93 -10.09 -11.98
CA ALA A 105 16.98 -10.75 -13.28
C ALA A 105 18.16 -10.28 -14.15
N ALA A 106 18.55 -9.01 -14.05
CA ALA A 106 19.73 -8.45 -14.71
C ALA A 106 21.06 -8.92 -14.06
N GLY A 107 21.00 -9.65 -12.95
CA GLY A 107 22.18 -10.13 -12.23
C GLY A 107 22.91 -9.07 -11.40
N GLU A 108 22.40 -7.83 -11.36
CA GLU A 108 22.94 -6.73 -10.53
C GLU A 108 22.87 -7.09 -9.05
N VAL A 109 21.85 -7.85 -8.67
CA VAL A 109 21.59 -8.29 -7.30
C VAL A 109 21.46 -9.81 -7.25
N SER A 110 22.59 -10.53 -7.30
CA SER A 110 22.54 -12.00 -7.13
C SER A 110 22.42 -12.43 -5.66
N GLY A 111 21.56 -13.41 -5.37
CA GLY A 111 21.43 -14.04 -4.05
C GLY A 111 20.52 -13.30 -3.05
N ALA A 112 19.93 -12.17 -3.42
CA ALA A 112 18.85 -11.57 -2.64
C ALA A 112 17.52 -12.20 -3.04
N ARG A 113 16.72 -12.58 -2.05
CA ARG A 113 15.34 -13.02 -2.26
C ARG A 113 14.52 -12.47 -1.11
N VAL A 114 13.44 -11.77 -1.44
CA VAL A 114 12.44 -11.32 -0.48
C VAL A 114 11.66 -12.56 -0.01
N VAL A 115 11.66 -12.80 1.29
CA VAL A 115 10.89 -13.88 1.92
C VAL A 115 9.60 -13.37 2.55
N ASP A 116 9.54 -12.08 2.89
CA ASP A 116 8.35 -11.45 3.44
C ASP A 116 8.40 -9.93 3.21
N TYR A 117 7.24 -9.27 3.23
CA TYR A 117 7.17 -7.81 3.22
C TYR A 117 6.00 -7.31 4.07
N SER A 118 6.15 -6.11 4.62
CA SER A 118 5.11 -5.42 5.36
C SER A 118 5.12 -3.94 5.06
N ILE A 119 3.95 -3.33 5.14
CA ILE A 119 3.78 -1.88 5.03
C ILE A 119 3.61 -1.34 6.45
N LEU A 120 4.56 -0.52 6.88
CA LEU A 120 4.57 0.13 8.19
C LEU A 120 3.79 1.46 8.14
N PRO A 121 3.54 2.11 9.30
CA PRO A 121 3.08 3.50 9.34
C PRO A 121 3.96 4.43 8.48
N ASP A 122 3.39 5.56 8.03
CA ASP A 122 4.06 6.54 7.15
C ASP A 122 4.40 6.08 5.73
N ASP A 123 3.75 5.02 5.26
CA ASP A 123 3.96 4.39 3.95
C ASP A 123 5.35 3.75 3.80
N GLU A 124 6.03 3.43 4.90
CA GLU A 124 7.32 2.74 4.84
C GLU A 124 7.15 1.28 4.44
N LEU A 125 8.07 0.78 3.62
CA LEU A 125 8.02 -0.59 3.10
C LEU A 125 9.14 -1.39 3.71
N ARG A 126 8.80 -2.41 4.48
CA ARG A 126 9.75 -3.30 5.12
C ARG A 126 9.80 -4.61 4.35
N PHE A 127 10.98 -5.01 3.91
CA PHE A 127 11.24 -6.28 3.24
C PHE A 127 12.15 -7.13 4.11
N VAL A 128 11.81 -8.40 4.27
CA VAL A 128 12.64 -9.40 4.93
C VAL A 128 13.33 -10.21 3.84
N LEU A 129 14.66 -10.26 3.87
CA LEU A 129 15.45 -11.03 2.92
C LEU A 129 15.89 -12.36 3.51
N VAL A 130 16.31 -13.29 2.65
CA VAL A 130 16.80 -14.62 3.04
C VAL A 130 18.00 -14.59 3.98
N SER A 131 18.81 -13.53 3.94
CA SER A 131 19.99 -13.36 4.81
C SER A 131 20.38 -11.89 4.99
N GLU A 132 21.18 -11.61 6.02
CA GLU A 132 21.82 -10.30 6.18
C GLU A 132 22.80 -9.98 5.04
N ALA A 133 23.52 -10.98 4.53
CA ALA A 133 24.40 -10.80 3.38
C ALA A 133 23.63 -10.34 2.13
N ALA A 134 22.42 -10.88 1.92
CA ALA A 134 21.51 -10.40 0.87
C ALA A 134 21.08 -8.95 1.11
N ALA A 135 20.78 -8.57 2.36
CA ALA A 135 20.43 -7.20 2.72
C ALA A 135 21.57 -6.21 2.53
N ILE A 136 22.79 -6.54 2.94
CA ILE A 136 23.99 -5.73 2.72
C ILE A 136 24.22 -5.51 1.23
N LYS A 137 24.01 -6.55 0.42
CA LYS A 137 24.16 -6.46 -1.04
C LYS A 137 23.07 -5.59 -1.67
N LEU A 138 21.84 -5.67 -1.18
CA LEU A 138 20.72 -4.92 -1.73
C LEU A 138 20.77 -3.44 -1.33
N VAL A 139 21.07 -3.20 -0.06
CA VAL A 139 21.11 -1.90 0.59
C VAL A 139 22.46 -1.76 1.31
N PRO A 140 23.54 -1.45 0.57
CA PRO A 140 24.76 -0.92 1.19
C PRO A 140 24.45 0.37 1.95
N ASP A 141 25.26 0.69 2.97
CA ASP A 141 24.98 1.70 4.01
C ASP A 141 24.73 3.16 3.52
N SER A 142 24.70 3.42 2.21
CA SER A 142 24.61 4.74 1.58
C SER A 142 23.42 4.95 0.64
N LEU A 143 22.44 4.04 0.57
CA LEU A 143 21.27 4.23 -0.29
C LEU A 143 20.27 5.21 0.33
N GLU A 144 20.04 6.31 -0.39
CA GLU A 144 19.06 7.32 -0.04
C GLU A 144 17.67 6.69 0.10
N ASN A 145 16.96 7.03 1.19
CA ASN A 145 15.64 6.48 1.54
C ASN A 145 15.59 5.00 1.94
N TRP A 146 16.71 4.31 2.11
CA TRP A 146 16.71 2.94 2.63
C TRP A 146 17.40 2.86 3.99
N THR A 147 16.90 1.99 4.86
CA THR A 147 17.60 1.54 6.06
C THR A 147 17.71 0.02 6.06
N ARG A 148 18.68 -0.49 6.82
CA ARG A 148 18.94 -1.92 6.97
C ARG A 148 19.13 -2.25 8.44
N GLU A 149 18.48 -3.32 8.88
CA GLU A 149 18.60 -3.90 10.21
C GLU A 149 18.73 -5.42 10.08
N GLY A 150 19.97 -5.92 10.10
CA GLY A 150 20.28 -7.33 9.80
C GLY A 150 19.80 -7.74 8.41
N ARG A 151 18.88 -8.71 8.35
CA ARG A 151 18.25 -9.20 7.10
C ARG A 151 17.05 -8.38 6.62
N VAL A 152 16.66 -7.36 7.36
CA VAL A 152 15.50 -6.53 7.07
C VAL A 152 15.97 -5.23 6.43
N ILE A 153 15.29 -4.82 5.37
CA ILE A 153 15.49 -3.50 4.77
C ILE A 153 14.18 -2.74 4.80
N THR A 154 14.25 -1.43 5.00
CA THR A 154 13.07 -0.56 5.02
C THR A 154 13.26 0.60 4.06
N PHE A 155 12.31 0.79 3.15
CA PHE A 155 12.22 1.95 2.28
C PHE A 155 11.37 3.03 2.92
N HIS A 156 11.90 4.25 2.96
CA HIS A 156 11.33 5.45 3.57
C HIS A 156 10.97 6.46 2.48
N PRO A 157 9.79 6.37 1.85
CA PRO A 157 9.45 7.20 0.69
C PRO A 157 9.42 8.72 0.95
N ARG A 158 9.44 9.14 2.22
CA ARG A 158 9.29 10.55 2.64
C ARG A 158 10.56 11.19 3.21
N ARG A 159 11.72 10.53 3.17
CA ARG A 159 12.98 11.09 3.73
C ARG A 159 13.60 12.21 2.89
N ASN A 160 13.14 12.44 1.66
CA ASN A 160 13.53 13.58 0.84
C ASN A 160 12.82 14.88 1.26
N LYS A 161 13.21 15.41 2.43
CA LYS A 161 13.22 16.84 2.71
C LYS A 161 14.59 17.20 3.25
N LYS A 162 15.60 17.22 2.37
CA LYS A 162 16.73 18.12 2.62
C LYS A 162 16.19 19.52 2.51
N THR A 163 15.95 20.13 3.67
CA THR A 163 15.87 21.57 3.86
C THR A 163 17.09 22.15 3.13
N VAL A 164 16.87 22.82 2.00
CA VAL A 164 17.89 23.69 1.42
C VAL A 164 18.10 24.76 2.48
N THR A 165 19.22 24.67 3.20
CA THR A 165 19.67 25.76 4.05
C THR A 165 19.99 26.91 3.10
N GLU A 166 19.14 27.94 3.08
CA GLU A 166 19.52 29.25 2.55
C GLU A 166 20.79 29.67 3.30
N VAL A 167 21.93 29.57 2.63
CA VAL A 167 23.10 30.37 2.97
C VAL A 167 22.83 31.71 2.31
N THR A 168 22.24 32.63 3.07
CA THR A 168 22.25 34.05 2.74
C THR A 168 23.70 34.51 2.68
N ASP A 169 24.15 34.85 1.48
CA ASP A 169 25.25 35.77 1.26
C ASP A 169 24.96 37.08 2.01
N GLY A 170 25.90 37.47 2.85
CA GLY A 170 25.83 38.72 3.59
C GLY A 170 26.83 38.73 4.73
N ASP A 171 28.10 39.01 4.42
CA ASP A 171 28.74 40.20 4.98
C ASP A 171 30.05 40.50 4.24
N LEU A 172 30.10 41.75 3.77
CA LEU A 172 31.23 42.47 3.21
C LEU A 172 32.26 42.81 4.30
#